data_AF-A0AA39HSQ8-F1
#
_entry.id   AF-A0AA39HSQ8-F1
#
_cell.length_a   1.000
_cell.length_b   1.000
_cell.length_c   1.000
_cell.angle_alpha   90.00
_cell.angle_beta   90.00
_cell.angle_gamma   90.00
#
_symmetry.space_group_name_H-M   'P 1'
#
loop_
_entity.id
_entity.type
_entity.pdbx_description
1 polymer ?
#
loop_
_entity_poly.entity_id
_entity_poly.type
_entity_poly.pdbx_seq_one_letter_code
_entity_poly.pdbx_strand_id
1 'polypeptide(L)'
;MAVPELVLSLLVALSSTVQSQSFARIHHNVSVSELFHLSELFPSRSTLAPKMGPHARITHNYNVAALPCCRDRLGEIACQAIRKTQAALFEKRCLNDHDFHMNCCSQCRSYIEHNKIHPENARPLFKAPQFCRDKRSIVFCRKFKTDGIGKFSCSDAEFAIRLCRQSCGYCNDALYTVDRLPPPCE
;
A
#
# COMPACT_ATOMS: atom_id res chain seq x y z
N MET A 1 68.75 -1.56 3.61
CA MET A 1 69.36 -2.82 4.12
C MET A 1 68.53 -3.25 5.32
N ALA A 2 68.02 -4.46 5.50
CA ALA A 2 67.82 -5.63 4.67
C ALA A 2 66.68 -6.44 5.36
N VAL A 3 65.99 -7.23 4.55
CA VAL A 3 64.91 -8.22 4.76
C VAL A 3 65.36 -9.35 5.76
N PRO A 4 64.65 -10.48 6.05
CA PRO A 4 63.28 -10.96 5.74
C PRO A 4 62.60 -11.97 6.75
N GLU A 5 61.46 -12.55 6.29
CA GLU A 5 60.96 -13.95 6.48
C GLU A 5 60.25 -14.35 7.79
N LEU A 6 58.95 -14.71 7.76
CA LEU A 6 58.30 -15.98 7.34
C LEU A 6 58.32 -17.05 8.45
N VAL A 7 57.28 -17.90 8.43
CA VAL A 7 56.99 -19.05 9.33
C VAL A 7 56.17 -18.63 10.57
N LEU A 8 54.88 -18.95 10.68
CA LEU A 8 54.39 -20.32 10.82
C LEU A 8 52.89 -20.40 10.45
N SER A 9 52.63 -20.85 9.22
CA SER A 9 51.49 -21.74 8.99
C SER A 9 51.83 -23.07 9.65
N LEU A 10 50.92 -23.65 10.44
CA LEU A 10 50.61 -25.09 10.53
C LEU A 10 49.95 -25.43 11.90
N LEU A 11 48.63 -25.44 11.88
CA LEU A 11 47.76 -26.48 12.44
C LEU A 11 46.54 -26.48 11.49
N VAL A 12 46.63 -26.99 10.25
CA VAL A 12 46.49 -28.42 9.85
C VAL A 12 45.35 -29.07 10.65
N ALA A 13 44.14 -29.08 10.09
CA ALA A 13 43.54 -30.20 9.32
C ALA A 13 43.02 -31.30 10.27
N LEU A 14 41.88 -31.98 10.12
CA LEU A 14 41.04 -32.42 9.00
C LEU A 14 39.61 -32.60 9.56
N SER A 15 38.52 -32.39 8.80
CA SER A 15 37.67 -33.45 8.19
C SER A 15 36.22 -32.91 8.23
N SER A 16 35.35 -32.87 7.23
CA SER A 16 35.23 -33.58 5.95
C SER A 16 34.22 -32.87 5.03
N THR A 17 34.54 -32.79 3.73
CA THR A 17 33.69 -33.14 2.55
C THR A 17 32.34 -32.41 2.31
N VAL A 18 31.88 -32.02 1.11
CA VAL A 18 32.29 -32.24 -0.29
C VAL A 18 31.37 -31.38 -1.20
N GLN A 19 31.98 -30.81 -2.25
CA GLN A 19 31.53 -30.47 -3.62
C GLN A 19 30.28 -29.63 -3.96
N SER A 20 30.60 -28.64 -4.81
CA SER A 20 29.98 -28.27 -6.10
C SER A 20 28.57 -27.68 -6.07
N GLN A 21 28.31 -26.51 -6.69
CA GLN A 21 28.64 -26.22 -8.09
C GLN A 21 29.09 -24.78 -8.35
N SER A 22 29.86 -24.70 -9.43
CA SER A 22 30.61 -23.59 -10.01
C SER A 22 29.77 -22.83 -11.04
N PHE A 23 30.02 -21.52 -11.12
CA PHE A 23 29.93 -20.65 -12.31
C PHE A 23 28.58 -20.45 -13.02
N ALA A 24 28.04 -19.23 -12.89
CA ALA A 24 27.85 -18.34 -14.03
C ALA A 24 27.71 -16.88 -13.55
N ARG A 25 28.69 -16.04 -13.93
CA ARG A 25 28.52 -14.59 -14.00
C ARG A 25 27.36 -14.31 -14.95
N ILE A 26 26.33 -13.62 -14.49
CA ILE A 26 25.47 -12.82 -15.35
C ILE A 26 25.18 -11.51 -14.63
N HIS A 27 25.86 -10.45 -15.06
CA HIS A 27 25.36 -9.08 -14.90
C HIS A 27 24.04 -8.99 -15.65
N HIS A 28 22.94 -8.72 -14.96
CA HIS A 28 21.78 -8.09 -15.59
C HIS A 28 21.20 -7.02 -14.67
N ASN A 29 21.35 -5.77 -15.13
CA ASN A 29 20.44 -4.67 -14.82
C ASN A 29 19.02 -5.15 -15.11
N VAL A 30 18.23 -5.37 -14.05
CA VAL A 30 16.78 -5.54 -14.21
C VAL A 30 16.14 -4.20 -13.92
N SER A 31 15.78 -3.51 -15.00
CA SER A 31 14.86 -2.37 -14.97
C SER A 31 13.52 -2.85 -14.41
N VAL A 32 12.97 -2.13 -13.44
CA VAL A 32 11.65 -2.39 -12.80
C VAL A 32 10.48 -2.30 -13.80
N SER A 33 10.75 -2.04 -15.07
CA SER A 33 9.77 -1.86 -16.15
C SER A 33 9.20 -3.17 -16.71
N GLU A 34 9.80 -4.35 -16.45
CA GLU A 34 9.36 -5.61 -17.08
C GLU A 34 8.33 -6.43 -16.27
N LEU A 35 7.94 -5.99 -15.07
CA LEU A 35 6.92 -6.69 -14.26
C LEU A 35 5.46 -6.38 -14.66
N PHE A 36 5.23 -5.55 -15.69
CA PHE A 36 3.90 -5.03 -16.04
C PHE A 36 3.17 -5.72 -17.21
N HIS A 37 3.75 -6.71 -17.89
CA HIS A 37 3.19 -7.20 -19.17
C HIS A 37 2.31 -8.46 -19.14
N LEU A 38 1.80 -8.92 -17.99
CA LEU A 38 0.83 -10.03 -17.94
C LEU A 38 -0.57 -9.59 -17.47
N SER A 39 -1.17 -8.64 -18.17
CA SER A 39 -2.60 -8.30 -17.99
C SER A 39 -3.30 -7.99 -19.31
N GLU A 40 -3.15 -8.87 -20.29
CA GLU A 40 -3.96 -8.87 -21.52
C GLU A 40 -4.53 -10.27 -21.68
N LEU A 41 -5.82 -10.45 -21.35
CA LEU A 41 -6.75 -11.45 -21.90
C LEU A 41 -8.03 -11.49 -21.04
N PHE A 42 -8.92 -10.51 -21.19
CA PHE A 42 -10.34 -10.72 -20.89
C PHE A 42 -11.20 -10.01 -21.94
N PRO A 43 -12.07 -10.75 -22.67
CA PRO A 43 -12.87 -10.18 -23.74
C PRO A 43 -13.99 -9.29 -23.18
N SER A 44 -14.13 -8.10 -23.77
CA SER A 44 -15.22 -7.17 -23.50
C SER A 44 -16.54 -7.78 -23.98
N ARG A 45 -17.44 -8.13 -23.06
CA ARG A 45 -18.85 -8.40 -23.39
C ARG A 45 -19.72 -7.27 -22.83
N SER A 46 -20.12 -6.40 -23.74
CA SER A 46 -21.15 -5.39 -23.54
C SER A 46 -22.50 -6.03 -23.26
N THR A 47 -23.15 -5.66 -22.16
CA THR A 47 -24.59 -5.85 -21.97
C THR A 47 -25.15 -4.78 -21.04
N LEU A 48 -26.22 -4.14 -21.53
CA LEU A 48 -27.16 -3.15 -20.97
C LEU A 48 -27.04 -2.70 -19.51
N ALA A 49 -27.21 -1.37 -19.34
CA ALA A 49 -27.46 -0.72 -18.05
C ALA A 49 -28.78 -1.20 -17.41
N PRO A 50 -28.79 -1.65 -16.14
CA PRO A 50 -30.02 -1.89 -15.42
C PRO A 50 -30.63 -0.57 -14.93
N LYS A 51 -31.92 -0.39 -15.20
CA LYS A 51 -32.73 0.76 -14.78
C LYS A 51 -32.80 0.84 -13.24
N MET A 52 -32.52 2.03 -12.69
CA MET A 52 -32.69 2.34 -11.26
C MET A 52 -34.18 2.41 -10.92
N GLY A 53 -34.63 1.49 -10.05
CA GLY A 53 -35.95 1.54 -9.38
C GLY A 53 -35.91 2.37 -8.09
N PRO A 54 -37.08 2.68 -7.49
CA PRO A 54 -37.22 3.71 -6.47
C PRO A 54 -36.52 3.35 -5.16
N HIS A 55 -35.91 4.37 -4.56
CA HIS A 55 -35.18 4.36 -3.30
C HIS A 55 -35.95 3.64 -2.17
N ALA A 56 -35.53 2.42 -1.84
CA ALA A 56 -35.84 1.83 -0.55
C ALA A 56 -35.03 2.58 0.52
N ARG A 57 -35.72 3.38 1.32
CA ARG A 57 -35.18 4.06 2.51
C ARG A 57 -34.98 3.01 3.60
N ILE A 58 -33.84 2.34 3.57
CA ILE A 58 -33.43 1.43 4.65
C ILE A 58 -32.75 2.26 5.74
N THR A 59 -33.45 2.43 6.85
CA THR A 59 -32.90 2.91 8.12
C THR A 59 -32.02 1.83 8.73
N HIS A 60 -30.77 1.72 8.28
CA HIS A 60 -29.71 1.11 9.08
C HIS A 60 -28.84 2.23 9.63
N ASN A 61 -28.60 2.18 10.93
CA ASN A 61 -27.71 3.05 11.67
C ASN A 61 -26.33 3.03 10.99
N TYR A 62 -26.08 4.01 10.11
CA TYR A 62 -24.81 4.19 9.43
C TYR A 62 -23.82 4.65 10.50
N ASN A 63 -23.07 3.71 11.08
CA ASN A 63 -21.78 4.04 11.65
C ASN A 63 -21.04 4.83 10.57
N VAL A 64 -20.83 6.12 10.81
CA VAL A 64 -20.09 6.99 9.90
C VAL A 64 -18.74 6.31 9.68
N ALA A 65 -18.46 5.88 8.46
CA ALA A 65 -17.23 5.17 8.13
C ALA A 65 -16.05 6.01 8.62
N ALA A 66 -15.27 5.49 9.58
CA ALA A 66 -14.12 6.20 10.12
C ALA A 66 -12.85 5.72 9.40
N LEU A 67 -11.97 6.65 9.01
CA LEU A 67 -10.67 6.28 8.46
C LEU A 67 -9.86 5.54 9.53
N PRO A 68 -9.07 4.52 9.13
CA PRO A 68 -8.24 3.81 10.09
C PRO A 68 -7.12 4.71 10.61
N CYS A 69 -6.65 4.46 11.83
CA CYS A 69 -5.50 5.17 12.39
C CYS A 69 -4.28 5.11 11.46
N CYS A 70 -3.43 6.13 11.58
CA CYS A 70 -2.26 6.34 10.75
C CYS A 70 -1.09 5.45 11.22
N ARG A 71 -0.70 4.49 10.38
CA ARG A 71 0.49 3.65 10.57
C ARG A 71 1.09 3.25 9.22
N ASP A 72 2.41 3.02 9.19
CA ASP A 72 3.09 2.45 8.03
C ASP A 72 2.77 0.96 7.88
N ARG A 73 1.82 0.64 7.00
CA ARG A 73 1.38 -0.74 6.73
C ARG A 73 2.29 -1.53 5.80
N LEU A 74 3.04 -0.83 4.94
CA LEU A 74 4.13 -1.46 4.20
C LEU A 74 5.29 -1.85 5.14
N GLY A 75 5.31 -1.30 6.35
CA GLY A 75 6.37 -1.42 7.33
C GLY A 75 7.17 -0.11 7.42
N GLU A 76 7.43 0.35 8.64
CA GLU A 76 8.14 1.60 8.90
C GLU A 76 9.50 1.65 8.19
N ILE A 77 10.29 0.58 8.33
CA ILE A 77 11.61 0.46 7.68
C ILE A 77 11.48 0.57 6.16
N ALA A 78 10.47 -0.04 5.56
CA ALA A 78 10.26 -0.01 4.11
C ALA A 78 9.87 1.40 3.64
N CYS A 79 8.92 2.04 4.30
CA CYS A 79 8.52 3.41 3.98
C CYS A 79 9.68 4.40 4.17
N GLN A 80 10.47 4.24 5.23
CA GLN A 80 11.66 5.05 5.48
C GLN A 80 12.75 4.81 4.42
N ALA A 81 12.96 3.56 4.01
CA ALA A 81 13.92 3.22 2.95
C ALA A 81 13.51 3.88 1.62
N ILE A 82 12.23 3.82 1.24
CA ILE A 82 11.73 4.49 0.03
C ILE A 82 11.95 6.01 0.13
N ARG A 83 11.63 6.62 1.28
CA ARG A 83 11.86 8.05 1.52
C ARG A 83 13.32 8.46 1.35
N LYS A 84 14.27 7.66 1.87
CA LYS A 84 15.70 7.96 1.83
C LYS A 84 16.34 7.69 0.47
N THR A 85 15.99 6.57 -0.15
CA THR A 85 16.64 6.10 -1.40
C THR A 85 15.99 6.68 -2.65
N GLN A 86 14.70 7.03 -2.60
CA GLN A 86 13.91 7.49 -3.74
C GLN A 86 13.02 8.67 -3.35
N ALA A 87 13.62 9.74 -2.82
CA ALA A 87 12.90 10.89 -2.26
C ALA A 87 11.86 11.49 -3.21
N ALA A 88 12.19 11.68 -4.49
CA ALA A 88 11.27 12.23 -5.48
C ALA A 88 10.06 11.30 -5.76
N LEU A 89 10.29 9.98 -5.80
CA LEU A 89 9.19 9.02 -5.94
C LEU A 89 8.33 9.00 -4.69
N PHE A 90 8.96 9.01 -3.51
CA PHE A 90 8.28 9.05 -2.24
C PHE A 90 7.36 10.27 -2.16
N GLU A 91 7.87 11.48 -2.42
CA GLU A 91 7.10 12.72 -2.46
C GLU A 91 5.93 12.62 -3.43
N LYS A 92 6.22 12.29 -4.70
CA LYS A 92 5.19 12.18 -5.75
C LYS A 92 4.05 11.26 -5.32
N ARG A 93 4.37 10.07 -4.80
CA ARG A 93 3.35 9.10 -4.36
C ARG A 93 2.67 9.54 -3.08
N CYS A 94 3.40 10.09 -2.12
CA CYS A 94 2.85 10.55 -0.85
C CYS A 94 1.78 11.64 -1.04
N LEU A 95 2.03 12.55 -1.98
CA LEU A 95 1.17 13.71 -2.24
C LEU A 95 0.05 13.44 -3.25
N ASN A 96 0.09 12.34 -4.00
CA ASN A 96 -0.86 12.09 -5.10
C ASN A 96 -1.49 10.70 -5.13
N ASP A 97 -0.83 9.68 -4.54
CA ASP A 97 -1.29 8.30 -4.51
C ASP A 97 -1.88 7.98 -3.14
N HIS A 98 -3.21 7.92 -3.08
CA HIS A 98 -3.94 7.67 -1.85
C HIS A 98 -3.64 6.30 -1.24
N ASP A 99 -3.39 5.27 -2.06
CA ASP A 99 -3.08 3.95 -1.53
C ASP A 99 -1.66 3.90 -0.97
N PHE A 100 -0.72 4.58 -1.62
CA PHE A 100 0.62 4.75 -1.07
C PHE A 100 0.60 5.52 0.25
N HIS A 101 -0.12 6.66 0.29
CA HIS A 101 -0.29 7.45 1.51
C HIS A 101 -0.82 6.57 2.66
N MET A 102 -1.89 5.80 2.42
CA MET A 102 -2.47 4.92 3.46
C MET A 102 -1.54 3.76 3.87
N ASN A 103 -0.58 3.37 3.03
CA ASN A 103 0.39 2.31 3.35
C ASN A 103 1.68 2.85 4.00
N CYS A 104 2.00 4.12 3.83
CA CYS A 104 3.17 4.80 4.42
C CYS A 104 2.75 6.06 5.18
N CYS A 105 1.65 5.98 5.93
CA CYS A 105 0.97 7.14 6.50
C CYS A 105 1.86 7.96 7.43
N SER A 106 2.61 7.32 8.32
CA SER A 106 3.45 8.01 9.30
C SER A 106 4.60 8.76 8.61
N GLN A 107 5.31 8.08 7.69
CA GLN A 107 6.36 8.74 6.91
C GLN A 107 5.83 9.87 6.04
N CYS A 108 4.63 9.70 5.47
CA CYS A 108 3.98 10.72 4.67
C CYS A 108 3.64 11.97 5.47
N ARG A 109 3.03 11.77 6.64
CA ARG A 109 2.68 12.85 7.56
C ARG A 109 3.93 13.59 8.02
N SER A 110 4.96 12.86 8.45
CA SER A 110 6.27 13.43 8.83
C SER A 110 6.88 14.26 7.69
N TYR A 111 6.79 13.79 6.44
CA TYR A 111 7.30 14.51 5.28
C TYR A 111 6.51 15.81 5.01
N ILE A 112 5.19 15.77 5.09
CA ILE A 112 4.31 16.94 4.89
C ILE A 112 4.56 18.00 5.97
N GLU A 113 4.61 17.59 7.24
CA GLU A 113 4.84 18.48 8.38
C GLU A 113 6.24 19.12 8.32
N HIS A 114 7.28 18.33 8.07
CA HIS A 114 8.66 18.82 7.99
C HIS A 114 8.86 19.83 6.85
N ASN A 115 8.27 19.56 5.68
CA ASN A 115 8.41 20.43 4.51
C ASN A 115 7.34 21.53 4.43
N LYS A 116 6.47 21.66 5.44
CA LYS A 116 5.39 22.65 5.50
C LYS A 116 4.51 22.66 4.24
N ILE A 117 4.21 21.46 3.72
CA ILE A 117 3.44 21.31 2.50
C ILE A 117 1.99 21.73 2.78
N HIS A 118 1.52 22.71 2.02
CA HIS A 118 0.19 23.26 2.20
C HIS A 118 -0.89 22.22 1.81
N PRO A 119 -2.00 22.10 2.57
CA PRO A 119 -3.05 21.10 2.35
C PRO A 119 -3.55 20.85 0.92
N GLU A 120 -3.71 21.85 0.04
CA GLU A 120 -4.11 21.60 -1.36
C GLU A 120 -3.11 20.75 -2.15
N ASN A 121 -1.84 20.77 -1.74
CA ASN A 121 -0.76 20.02 -2.39
C ASN A 121 -0.59 18.62 -1.79
N ALA A 122 -1.34 18.30 -0.72
CA ALA A 122 -1.31 17.02 -0.02
C ALA A 122 -2.66 16.30 -0.14
N ARG A 123 -3.12 16.16 -1.39
CA ARG A 123 -4.49 15.73 -1.73
C ARG A 123 -4.98 14.46 -1.00
N PRO A 124 -4.20 13.38 -0.87
CA PRO A 124 -4.64 12.16 -0.17
C PRO A 124 -5.10 12.36 1.28
N LEU A 125 -4.67 13.42 1.96
CA LEU A 125 -5.11 13.71 3.33
C LEU A 125 -6.48 14.35 3.37
N PHE A 126 -6.80 15.17 2.36
CA PHE A 126 -7.90 16.12 2.41
C PHE A 126 -9.01 15.84 1.40
N LYS A 127 -8.85 14.81 0.57
CA LYS A 127 -9.85 14.38 -0.42
C LYS A 127 -9.85 12.87 -0.57
N ALA A 128 -11.03 12.34 -0.86
CA ALA A 128 -11.17 10.95 -1.27
C ALA A 128 -10.37 10.70 -2.58
N PRO A 129 -9.97 9.45 -2.86
CA PRO A 129 -9.29 9.11 -4.09
C PRO A 129 -10.12 9.55 -5.32
N GLN A 130 -9.48 10.10 -6.35
CA GLN A 130 -10.18 10.41 -7.61
C GLN A 130 -10.85 9.18 -8.22
N PHE A 131 -10.12 8.07 -8.20
CA PHE A 131 -10.60 6.79 -8.68
C PHE A 131 -10.94 5.92 -7.47
N CYS A 132 -12.11 6.19 -6.88
CA CYS A 132 -12.57 5.47 -5.71
C CYS A 132 -13.61 4.42 -6.11
N ARG A 133 -13.22 3.14 -6.04
CA ARG A 133 -14.04 2.00 -6.44
C ARG A 133 -13.77 0.78 -5.56
N ASP A 134 -14.69 -0.17 -5.58
CA ASP A 134 -14.46 -1.49 -5.01
C ASP A 134 -13.43 -2.27 -5.83
N LYS A 135 -12.54 -2.99 -5.13
CA LYS A 135 -11.58 -3.91 -5.76
C LYS A 135 -12.21 -5.28 -6.04
N ARG A 136 -13.22 -5.67 -5.26
CA ARG A 136 -13.99 -6.89 -5.45
C ARG A 136 -15.28 -6.60 -6.22
N SER A 137 -15.96 -7.66 -6.65
CA SER A 137 -17.22 -7.53 -7.38
C SER A 137 -18.31 -6.88 -6.54
N ILE A 138 -19.24 -6.18 -7.19
CA ILE A 138 -20.38 -5.56 -6.52
C ILE A 138 -21.22 -6.56 -5.70
N VAL A 139 -21.33 -7.80 -6.19
CA VAL A 139 -22.05 -8.88 -5.49
C VAL A 139 -21.34 -9.23 -4.18
N PHE A 140 -20.01 -9.37 -4.23
CA PHE A 140 -19.21 -9.61 -3.04
C PHE A 140 -19.30 -8.44 -2.05
N CYS A 141 -19.12 -7.21 -2.54
CA CYS A 141 -19.09 -6.04 -1.66
C CYS A 141 -20.45 -5.70 -1.05
N ARG A 142 -21.55 -5.98 -1.75
CA ARG A 142 -22.90 -5.90 -1.18
C ARG A 142 -23.07 -6.92 -0.05
N LYS A 143 -22.62 -8.16 -0.25
CA LYS A 143 -22.67 -9.19 0.80
C LYS A 143 -21.78 -8.83 1.98
N PHE A 144 -20.54 -8.41 1.72
CA PHE A 144 -19.60 -7.96 2.75
C PHE A 144 -20.15 -6.80 3.58
N LYS A 145 -20.84 -5.84 2.94
CA LYS A 145 -21.47 -4.72 3.64
C LYS A 145 -22.57 -5.16 4.60
N THR A 146 -23.36 -6.17 4.23
CA THR A 146 -24.49 -6.66 5.04
C THR A 146 -24.03 -7.65 6.10
N ASP A 147 -23.19 -8.62 5.73
CA ASP A 147 -22.91 -9.81 6.53
C ASP A 147 -21.49 -9.80 7.13
N GLY A 148 -20.58 -8.96 6.61
CA GLY A 148 -19.15 -9.10 6.87
C GLY A 148 -18.57 -10.42 6.35
N ILE A 149 -17.31 -10.70 6.68
CA ILE A 149 -16.62 -11.97 6.47
C ILE A 149 -15.76 -12.28 7.69
N GLY A 150 -16.13 -13.32 8.44
CA GLY A 150 -15.47 -13.67 9.69
C GLY A 150 -15.56 -12.51 10.68
N LYS A 151 -14.41 -12.02 11.15
CA LYS A 151 -14.33 -10.86 12.03
C LYS A 151 -14.34 -9.50 11.31
N PHE A 152 -14.31 -9.49 9.98
CA PHE A 152 -14.16 -8.26 9.21
C PHE A 152 -15.49 -7.77 8.65
N SER A 153 -15.73 -6.48 8.70
CA SER A 153 -16.91 -5.81 8.17
C SER A 153 -16.55 -4.42 7.63
N CYS A 154 -17.56 -3.62 7.25
CA CYS A 154 -17.31 -2.23 6.89
C CYS A 154 -16.83 -1.35 8.05
N SER A 155 -16.93 -1.78 9.32
CA SER A 155 -16.30 -1.05 10.44
C SER A 155 -14.79 -1.30 10.52
N ASP A 156 -14.30 -2.41 9.96
CA ASP A 156 -12.87 -2.71 9.88
C ASP A 156 -12.24 -1.95 8.73
N ALA A 157 -12.01 -0.66 8.95
CA ALA A 157 -11.64 0.29 7.91
C ALA A 157 -10.40 -0.13 7.11
N GLU A 158 -9.38 -0.70 7.76
CA GLU A 158 -8.18 -1.21 7.08
C GLU A 158 -8.48 -2.28 6.03
N PHE A 159 -9.45 -3.14 6.31
CA PHE A 159 -9.83 -4.25 5.46
C PHE A 159 -10.84 -3.79 4.39
N ALA A 160 -11.86 -3.04 4.81
CA ALA A 160 -12.90 -2.51 3.96
C ALA A 160 -12.34 -1.60 2.84
N ILE A 161 -11.43 -0.68 3.15
CA ILE A 161 -10.81 0.23 2.18
C ILE A 161 -10.03 -0.51 1.08
N ARG A 162 -9.51 -1.71 1.36
CA ARG A 162 -8.73 -2.52 0.39
C ARG A 162 -9.61 -3.36 -0.53
N LEU A 163 -10.82 -3.70 -0.10
CA LEU A 163 -11.70 -4.62 -0.83
C LEU A 163 -12.94 -3.94 -1.41
N CYS A 164 -13.64 -3.18 -0.58
CA CYS A 164 -14.99 -2.67 -0.81
C CYS A 164 -15.11 -1.20 -0.40
N ARG A 165 -14.10 -0.39 -0.77
CA ARG A 165 -13.98 1.02 -0.41
C ARG A 165 -15.24 1.82 -0.71
N GLN A 166 -15.80 1.65 -1.90
CA GLN A 166 -16.98 2.40 -2.34
C GLN A 166 -18.24 1.89 -1.66
N SER A 167 -18.46 0.57 -1.65
CA SER A 167 -19.64 -0.02 -1.01
C SER A 167 -19.73 0.30 0.49
N CYS A 168 -18.59 0.31 1.19
CA CYS A 168 -18.50 0.65 2.60
C CYS A 168 -18.50 2.16 2.91
N GLY A 169 -18.54 3.02 1.88
CA GLY A 169 -18.70 4.47 2.07
C GLY A 169 -17.41 5.25 2.32
N TYR A 170 -16.23 4.67 2.07
CA TYR A 170 -14.93 5.34 2.20
C TYR A 170 -14.60 6.28 1.03
N CYS A 171 -15.47 6.34 0.01
CA CYS A 171 -15.36 7.27 -1.12
C CYS A 171 -16.10 8.58 -0.85
N ASN A 172 -15.88 9.19 0.32
CA ASN A 172 -16.59 10.39 0.74
C ASN A 172 -15.62 11.44 1.28
N ASP A 173 -15.54 12.59 0.63
CA ASP A 173 -14.67 13.71 1.02
C ASP A 173 -14.92 14.20 2.45
N ALA A 174 -16.13 14.02 2.99
CA ALA A 174 -16.44 14.37 4.38
C ALA A 174 -15.64 13.56 5.43
N LEU A 175 -15.00 12.46 5.01
CA LEU A 175 -14.08 11.67 5.85
C LEU A 175 -12.66 12.22 5.85
N TYR A 176 -12.31 13.03 4.86
CA TYR A 176 -10.96 13.54 4.60
C TYR A 176 -10.91 15.03 4.89
N THR A 177 -11.30 15.45 6.09
CA THR A 177 -11.23 16.85 6.51
C THR A 177 -10.05 17.04 7.46
N VAL A 178 -9.54 18.27 7.56
CA VAL A 178 -8.41 18.61 8.43
C VAL A 178 -8.66 18.16 9.88
N ASP A 179 -9.90 18.33 10.35
CA ASP A 179 -10.33 17.98 11.71
C ASP A 179 -10.55 16.47 11.91
N ARG A 180 -10.58 15.70 10.82
CA ARG A 180 -10.79 14.25 10.81
C ARG A 180 -9.58 13.49 10.27
N LEU A 181 -8.40 14.12 10.28
CA LEU A 181 -7.17 13.42 9.95
C LEU A 181 -7.01 12.21 10.88
N PRO A 182 -6.66 11.04 10.34
CA PRO A 182 -6.49 9.87 11.18
C PRO A 182 -5.45 10.10 12.27
N PRO A 183 -5.76 9.80 13.54
CA PRO A 183 -4.77 9.87 14.61
C PRO A 183 -3.67 8.82 14.38
N PRO A 184 -2.46 9.00 14.93
CA PRO A 184 -1.49 7.91 14.99
C PRO A 184 -2.10 6.71 15.72
N CYS A 185 -1.74 5.49 15.31
CA CYS A 185 -2.14 4.29 16.04
C CYS A 185 -1.40 4.20 17.39
N GLU A 186 -2.08 3.71 18.41
CA GLU A 186 -1.49 3.37 19.73
C GLU A 186 -0.59 2.13 19.69
#